data_AF-A0A925XM27-F1
#
_entry.id   AF-A0A925XM27-F1
#
_cell.length_a   1.000
_cell.length_b   1.000
_cell.length_c   1.000
_cell.angle_alpha   90.00
_cell.angle_beta   90.00
_cell.angle_gamma   90.00
#
_symmetry.space_group_name_H-M   'P 1'
#
loop_
_entity.id
_entity.type
_entity.pdbx_description
1 polymer ?
#
loop_
_entity_poly.entity_id
_entity_poly.type
_entity_poly.pdbx_seq_one_letter_code
_entity_poly.pdbx_strand_id
1 'polypeptide(L)'
;MQRLLTLFAFALVAAFATGAAQSQNQSSEDGPPLIAGRVALAEGDVQIWRVEEDADGAWDVAQVNDVVTVATGLYTGANSRAEFRFGPNTFRLSSGSRGGFSQLDYNSAVFNLEHGSLNVVLAQPLHGEVSAVTVDGTRIDLAAPGRYRIDAGNGGQARLTVFSGYGNVVTGANPINVGSGQAVLLGAGLSSVAFEQASSTAFDQWALARDDRYRNVQSAQYVSPYMTGSEELDTYGDWIPDANYGNVWVPRVVPTGWAPYRSGQWRWVRPWGWTWVDQAPWGYAPFHYGRWVTIDNRWCWTPGGHVARPIWAPALVGFVGGSNVNVSIGFGGPVVGWYPLAPWDRYRPHYPHNNRYVTVINQTIINNPPRGAPRHRNHEGATMVPGPRFREPVMKVALPVRSSAVAELQQVAPPPRNISPIHKVADDGMVRRP
;
A
#
# COMPACT_ATOMS: atom_id res chain seq x y z
N MET A 1 -14.71 76.12 48.06
CA MET A 1 -13.26 76.17 48.31
C MET A 1 -12.64 74.88 47.76
N GLN A 2 -11.71 75.05 46.82
CA GLN A 2 -10.60 74.17 46.39
C GLN A 2 -10.76 72.63 46.39
N ARG A 3 -10.72 72.01 45.18
CA ARG A 3 -9.59 71.22 44.60
C ARG A 3 -9.71 69.70 44.95
N LEU A 4 -9.42 68.70 44.12
CA LEU A 4 -8.55 68.55 42.95
C LEU A 4 -8.92 67.25 42.16
N LEU A 5 -8.60 67.27 40.86
CA LEU A 5 -8.55 66.21 39.83
C LEU A 5 -8.17 64.76 40.23
N THR A 6 -8.74 63.77 39.54
CA THR A 6 -7.96 62.77 38.75
C THR A 6 -8.81 62.02 37.71
N LEU A 7 -8.34 61.96 36.46
CA LEU A 7 -8.84 61.14 35.35
C LEU A 7 -8.43 59.67 35.53
N PHE A 8 -9.29 58.73 35.15
CA PHE A 8 -8.86 57.44 34.58
C PHE A 8 -9.87 56.95 33.53
N ALA A 9 -9.35 56.62 32.35
CA ALA A 9 -10.09 56.20 31.18
C ALA A 9 -10.63 54.77 31.33
N PHE A 10 -11.90 54.56 30.99
CA PHE A 10 -12.49 53.23 30.84
C PHE A 10 -12.34 52.77 29.38
N ALA A 11 -11.49 51.78 29.16
CA ALA A 11 -11.43 51.03 27.90
C ALA A 11 -12.56 50.00 27.86
N LEU A 12 -13.34 50.04 26.78
CA LEU A 12 -14.43 49.12 26.46
C LEU A 12 -13.82 47.79 25.97
N VAL A 13 -13.99 46.69 26.73
CA VAL A 13 -13.69 45.33 26.24
C VAL A 13 -14.99 44.72 25.74
N ALA A 14 -15.14 44.68 24.42
CA ALA A 14 -16.18 43.90 23.74
C ALA A 14 -15.69 42.45 23.63
N ALA A 15 -16.39 41.53 24.30
CA ALA A 15 -16.15 40.10 24.19
C ALA A 15 -16.73 39.57 22.86
N PHE A 16 -15.87 39.34 21.88
CA PHE A 16 -16.17 38.47 20.74
C PHE A 16 -15.91 37.02 21.17
N ALA A 17 -16.97 36.23 21.30
CA ALA A 17 -16.86 34.78 21.37
C ALA A 17 -16.68 34.23 19.94
N THR A 18 -15.44 34.18 19.47
CA THR A 18 -15.06 33.35 18.33
C THR A 18 -14.92 31.91 18.83
N GLY A 19 -15.90 31.08 18.48
CA GLY A 19 -15.76 29.63 18.59
C GLY A 19 -14.67 29.16 17.63
N ALA A 20 -13.44 29.11 18.11
CA ALA A 20 -12.37 28.39 17.43
C ALA A 20 -12.76 26.91 17.41
N ALA A 21 -13.12 26.41 16.23
CA ALA A 21 -13.11 24.99 15.95
C ALA A 21 -11.70 24.49 16.27
N GLN A 22 -11.55 23.82 17.41
CA GLN A 22 -10.36 23.05 17.73
C GLN A 22 -10.29 21.93 16.68
N SER A 23 -9.54 22.18 15.61
CA SER A 23 -8.96 21.10 14.83
C SER A 23 -8.10 20.30 15.81
N GLN A 24 -8.63 19.19 16.31
CA GLN A 24 -7.81 18.16 16.92
C GLN A 24 -6.93 17.58 15.82
N ASN A 25 -5.85 18.30 15.51
CA ASN A 25 -4.76 17.83 14.69
C ASN A 25 -4.01 16.81 15.56
N GLN A 26 -4.58 15.60 15.67
CA GLN A 26 -3.93 14.47 16.33
C GLN A 26 -2.76 14.03 15.44
N SER A 27 -1.59 14.59 15.76
CA SER A 27 -0.25 14.05 15.49
C SER A 27 0.06 13.67 14.03
N SER A 28 0.63 14.59 13.25
CA SER A 28 1.66 14.21 12.27
C SER A 28 2.98 13.98 13.01
N GLU A 29 3.11 12.85 13.71
CA GLU A 29 4.43 12.36 14.14
C GLU A 29 5.14 11.80 12.90
N ASP A 30 6.16 12.51 12.37
CA ASP A 30 7.04 12.16 11.24
C ASP A 30 7.27 10.65 11.02
N GLY A 31 6.32 9.98 10.37
CA GLY A 31 6.33 8.55 10.12
C GLY A 31 5.77 8.23 8.75
N PRO A 32 6.17 7.09 8.15
CA PRO A 32 5.62 6.68 6.87
C PRO A 32 4.13 6.33 6.99
N PRO A 33 3.38 6.28 5.86
CA PRO A 33 2.02 5.77 5.86
C PRO A 33 1.93 4.40 6.54
N LEU A 34 0.85 4.15 7.27
CA LEU A 34 0.71 2.92 8.07
C LEU A 34 0.18 1.73 7.24
N ILE A 35 -0.34 2.01 6.05
CA ILE A 35 -0.83 1.03 5.08
C ILE A 35 -0.38 1.42 3.68
N ALA A 36 -0.15 0.41 2.84
CA ALA A 36 -0.02 0.58 1.40
C ALA A 36 -0.93 -0.42 0.68
N GLY A 37 -1.48 0.01 -0.44
CA GLY A 37 -2.26 -0.83 -1.35
C GLY A 37 -1.37 -1.59 -2.33
N ARG A 38 -2.00 -2.49 -3.08
CA ARG A 38 -1.34 -3.31 -4.10
C ARG A 38 -2.09 -3.26 -5.42
N VAL A 39 -1.38 -3.47 -6.51
CA VAL A 39 -1.98 -3.94 -7.76
C VAL A 39 -2.38 -5.41 -7.58
N ALA A 40 -3.68 -5.69 -7.50
CA ALA A 40 -4.21 -7.05 -7.42
C ALA A 40 -4.47 -7.65 -8.82
N LEU A 41 -4.62 -6.80 -9.83
CA LEU A 41 -4.73 -7.20 -11.23
C LEU A 41 -4.19 -6.12 -12.16
N ALA A 42 -3.45 -6.53 -13.19
CA ALA A 42 -3.10 -5.71 -14.34
C ALA A 42 -3.35 -6.54 -15.61
N GLU A 43 -4.40 -6.21 -16.36
CA GLU A 43 -4.77 -6.86 -17.63
C GLU A 43 -4.64 -5.84 -18.78
N GLY A 44 -3.86 -6.20 -19.82
CA GLY A 44 -3.57 -5.31 -20.94
C GLY A 44 -2.40 -4.36 -20.66
N ASP A 45 -2.43 -3.19 -21.31
CA ASP A 45 -1.51 -2.09 -21.04
C ASP A 45 -1.94 -1.36 -19.76
N VAL A 46 -1.29 -1.67 -18.64
CA VAL A 46 -1.48 -1.02 -17.36
C VAL A 46 -0.14 -0.46 -16.92
N GLN A 47 -0.13 0.83 -16.59
CA GLN A 47 1.08 1.53 -16.19
C GLN A 47 0.93 2.13 -14.80
N ILE A 48 2.06 2.24 -14.13
CA ILE A 48 2.17 2.76 -12.78
C ILE A 48 3.33 3.74 -12.72
N TRP A 49 3.04 4.94 -12.22
CA TRP A 49 4.02 6.00 -12.01
C TRP A 49 4.45 6.05 -10.56
N ARG A 50 5.75 6.15 -10.31
CA ARG A 50 6.32 6.28 -8.97
C ARG A 50 7.43 7.31 -8.95
N VAL A 51 7.57 7.98 -7.80
CA VAL A 51 8.71 8.84 -7.53
C VAL A 51 9.94 7.99 -7.20
N GLU A 52 11.03 8.18 -7.93
CA GLU A 52 12.31 7.54 -7.68
C GLU A 52 13.14 8.30 -6.60
N GLU A 53 14.37 7.86 -6.31
CA GLU A 53 15.20 8.52 -5.27
C GLU A 53 15.54 9.97 -5.68
N ASP A 54 15.79 10.24 -6.96
CA ASP A 54 16.22 11.54 -7.48
C ASP A 54 15.06 12.56 -7.69
N ALA A 55 13.86 12.24 -7.20
CA ALA A 55 12.62 13.04 -7.29
C ALA A 55 11.99 13.18 -8.68
N ASP A 56 12.65 12.73 -9.74
CA ASP A 56 11.97 12.41 -11.00
C ASP A 56 11.19 11.09 -10.83
N GLY A 57 9.99 11.02 -11.41
CA GLY A 57 9.21 9.79 -11.44
C GLY A 57 9.02 9.31 -12.86
N ALA A 58 8.90 8.00 -13.02
CA ALA A 58 8.76 7.36 -14.31
C ALA A 58 7.53 6.44 -14.33
N TRP A 59 6.91 6.34 -15.50
CA TRP A 59 5.93 5.30 -15.79
C TRP A 59 6.66 3.99 -16.07
N ASP A 60 6.16 2.91 -15.48
CA ASP A 60 6.58 1.54 -15.76
C ASP A 60 5.35 0.65 -15.94
N VAL A 61 5.54 -0.52 -16.55
CA VAL A 61 4.50 -1.54 -16.66
C VAL A 61 4.12 -2.00 -15.26
N ALA A 62 2.83 -1.92 -14.94
CA ALA A 62 2.31 -2.38 -13.66
C ALA A 62 2.30 -3.91 -13.60
N GLN A 63 2.72 -4.44 -12.47
CA GLN A 63 2.76 -5.88 -12.19
C GLN A 63 1.93 -6.18 -10.95
N VAL A 64 1.44 -7.41 -10.82
CA VAL A 64 0.77 -7.85 -9.58
C VAL A 64 1.71 -7.64 -8.39
N ASN A 65 1.13 -7.22 -7.26
CA ASN A 65 1.79 -6.83 -6.00
C ASN A 65 2.63 -5.56 -6.05
N ASP A 66 2.66 -4.85 -7.18
CA ASP A 66 3.22 -3.52 -7.19
C ASP A 66 2.53 -2.64 -6.13
N VAL A 67 3.35 -1.94 -5.35
CA VAL A 67 2.86 -1.13 -4.23
C VAL A 67 2.20 0.13 -4.77
N VAL A 68 1.00 0.39 -4.27
CA VAL A 68 0.20 1.58 -4.51
C VAL A 68 0.11 2.38 -3.21
N THR A 69 0.57 3.61 -3.26
CA THR A 69 0.58 4.54 -2.12
C THR A 69 0.20 5.94 -2.59
N VAL A 70 0.19 6.90 -1.67
CA VAL A 70 0.09 8.32 -2.01
C VAL A 70 1.12 8.71 -3.07
N ALA A 71 0.73 9.55 -4.02
CA ALA A 71 1.55 9.96 -5.17
C ALA A 71 1.94 8.81 -6.12
N THR A 72 1.21 7.68 -6.09
CA THR A 72 1.26 6.68 -7.16
C THR A 72 0.28 7.07 -8.26
N GLY A 73 0.76 7.22 -9.50
CA GLY A 73 -0.08 7.41 -10.68
C GLY A 73 -0.43 6.08 -11.33
N LEU A 74 -1.64 5.95 -11.87
CA LEU A 74 -2.17 4.72 -12.44
C LEU A 74 -2.81 5.04 -13.78
N TYR A 75 -2.50 4.23 -14.78
CA TYR A 75 -3.04 4.37 -16.13
C TYR A 75 -3.43 3.01 -16.71
N THR A 76 -4.50 3.01 -17.49
CA THR A 76 -5.01 1.84 -18.22
C THR A 76 -5.24 2.24 -19.67
N GLY A 77 -4.55 1.57 -20.59
CA GLY A 77 -4.69 1.76 -22.03
C GLY A 77 -6.01 1.22 -22.59
N ALA A 78 -6.08 1.14 -23.91
CA ALA A 78 -7.23 0.57 -24.62
C ALA A 78 -7.37 -0.93 -24.34
N ASN A 79 -8.59 -1.39 -24.07
CA ASN A 79 -8.93 -2.78 -23.73
C ASN A 79 -8.21 -3.31 -22.47
N SER A 80 -7.74 -2.40 -21.60
CA SER A 80 -7.06 -2.75 -20.35
C SER A 80 -8.00 -2.65 -19.15
N ARG A 81 -7.65 -3.34 -18.06
CA ARG A 81 -8.31 -3.22 -16.76
C ARG A 81 -7.29 -3.39 -15.65
N ALA A 82 -7.51 -2.69 -14.54
CA ALA A 82 -6.68 -2.84 -13.35
C ALA A 82 -7.53 -2.91 -12.08
N GLU A 83 -7.04 -3.66 -11.09
CA GLU A 83 -7.61 -3.73 -9.75
C GLU A 83 -6.54 -3.39 -8.72
N PHE A 84 -6.88 -2.49 -7.81
CA PHE A 84 -6.05 -2.04 -6.71
C PHE A 84 -6.77 -2.28 -5.40
N ARG A 85 -6.07 -2.82 -4.42
CA ARG A 85 -6.66 -3.18 -3.12
C ARG A 85 -5.83 -2.60 -1.98
N PHE A 86 -6.49 -2.12 -0.95
CA PHE A 86 -5.88 -1.80 0.34
C PHE A 86 -6.85 -2.20 1.45
N GLY A 87 -6.36 -2.99 2.40
CA GLY A 87 -7.22 -3.66 3.37
C GLY A 87 -8.40 -4.36 2.67
N PRO A 88 -9.65 -4.15 3.14
CA PRO A 88 -10.82 -4.78 2.54
C PRO A 88 -11.38 -4.01 1.33
N ASN A 89 -10.86 -2.82 1.02
CA ASN A 89 -11.41 -1.93 0.00
C ASN A 89 -10.80 -2.21 -1.38
N THR A 90 -11.60 -2.02 -2.43
CA THR A 90 -11.20 -2.29 -3.81
C THR A 90 -11.50 -1.12 -4.73
N PHE A 91 -10.53 -0.79 -5.58
CA PHE A 91 -10.60 0.27 -6.59
C PHE A 91 -10.22 -0.34 -7.94
N ARG A 92 -10.98 -0.06 -8.99
CA ARG A 92 -10.76 -0.65 -10.32
C ARG A 92 -10.85 0.41 -11.39
N LEU A 93 -9.89 0.40 -12.31
CA LEU A 93 -9.90 1.26 -13.49
C LEU A 93 -10.34 0.47 -14.72
N SER A 94 -11.23 1.08 -15.50
CA SER A 94 -11.64 0.59 -16.82
C SER A 94 -10.68 1.04 -17.91
N SER A 95 -10.83 0.53 -19.13
CA SER A 95 -10.06 0.94 -20.31
C SER A 95 -10.02 2.47 -20.47
N GLY A 96 -8.84 3.01 -20.80
CA GLY A 96 -8.66 4.44 -21.06
C GLY A 96 -8.84 5.33 -19.83
N SER A 97 -8.52 4.82 -18.63
CA SER A 97 -8.69 5.58 -17.38
C SER A 97 -7.35 5.92 -16.74
N ARG A 98 -7.30 7.07 -16.05
CA ARG A 98 -6.11 7.57 -15.35
C ARG A 98 -6.48 8.21 -14.02
N GLY A 99 -5.64 7.98 -13.01
CA GLY A 99 -5.78 8.63 -11.72
C GLY A 99 -4.73 8.17 -10.73
N GLY A 100 -4.94 8.48 -9.45
CA GLY A 100 -4.02 8.08 -8.38
C GLY A 100 -4.49 8.51 -7.01
N PHE A 101 -3.84 7.98 -5.96
CA PHE A 101 -4.19 8.37 -4.59
C PHE A 101 -3.47 9.66 -4.18
N SER A 102 -4.24 10.67 -3.81
CA SER A 102 -3.72 11.89 -3.17
C SER A 102 -3.62 11.73 -1.66
N GLN A 103 -4.40 10.81 -1.09
CA GLN A 103 -4.26 10.32 0.28
C GLN A 103 -4.52 8.83 0.32
N LEU A 104 -3.69 8.09 1.06
CA LEU A 104 -3.93 6.68 1.34
C LEU A 104 -3.33 6.33 2.70
N ASP A 105 -4.19 6.19 3.70
CA ASP A 105 -3.87 5.63 5.01
C ASP A 105 -5.12 4.93 5.60
N TYR A 106 -5.05 4.44 6.82
CA TYR A 106 -6.17 3.84 7.54
C TYR A 106 -7.33 4.78 7.80
N ASN A 107 -7.10 6.09 7.86
CA ASN A 107 -8.13 7.06 8.20
C ASN A 107 -8.76 7.69 6.97
N SER A 108 -8.01 7.81 5.88
CA SER A 108 -8.51 8.41 4.64
C SER A 108 -7.92 7.75 3.39
N ALA A 109 -8.79 7.57 2.40
CA ALA A 109 -8.42 7.25 1.04
C ALA A 109 -9.08 8.25 0.09
N VAL A 110 -8.26 9.04 -0.60
CA VAL A 110 -8.74 10.02 -1.59
C VAL A 110 -8.11 9.68 -2.93
N PHE A 111 -8.94 9.28 -3.89
CA PHE A 111 -8.52 8.96 -5.25
C PHE A 111 -8.83 10.13 -6.18
N ASN A 112 -7.81 10.67 -6.85
CA ASN A 112 -8.00 11.64 -7.91
C ASN A 112 -8.18 10.92 -9.24
N LEU A 113 -9.39 10.96 -9.80
CA LEU A 113 -9.71 10.42 -11.11
C LEU A 113 -9.59 11.55 -12.14
N GLU A 114 -8.58 11.46 -13.00
CA GLU A 114 -8.30 12.49 -14.02
C GLU A 114 -9.25 12.34 -15.22
N HIS A 115 -9.45 11.12 -15.69
CA HIS A 115 -10.40 10.77 -16.76
C HIS A 115 -10.69 9.27 -16.76
N GLY A 116 -11.79 8.89 -17.41
CA GLY A 116 -12.22 7.49 -17.57
C GLY A 116 -13.16 7.04 -16.45
N SER A 117 -13.12 5.75 -16.09
CA SER A 117 -14.08 5.16 -15.15
C SER A 117 -13.38 4.43 -14.01
N LEU A 118 -13.82 4.74 -12.79
CA LEU A 118 -13.40 4.10 -11.54
C LEU A 118 -14.58 3.37 -10.92
N ASN A 119 -14.44 2.06 -10.68
CA ASN A 119 -15.34 1.29 -9.84
C ASN A 119 -14.73 1.14 -8.44
N VAL A 120 -15.53 1.36 -7.40
CA VAL A 120 -15.08 1.31 -6.00
C VAL A 120 -16.01 0.40 -5.19
N VAL A 121 -15.41 -0.48 -4.41
CA VAL A 121 -16.11 -1.31 -3.42
C VAL A 121 -15.53 -1.00 -2.05
N LEU A 122 -16.40 -0.49 -1.17
CA LEU A 122 -16.05 -0.14 0.20
C LEU A 122 -16.67 -1.14 1.16
N ALA A 123 -15.82 -1.71 2.02
CA ALA A 123 -16.26 -2.58 3.10
C ALA A 123 -16.73 -1.76 4.31
N GLN A 124 -17.22 -2.46 5.33
CA GLN A 124 -17.60 -1.82 6.59
C GLN A 124 -16.38 -1.15 7.24
N PRO A 125 -16.42 0.16 7.53
CA PRO A 125 -15.37 0.85 8.26
C PRO A 125 -15.23 0.28 9.68
N LEU A 126 -13.99 0.14 10.17
CA LEU A 126 -13.70 -0.19 11.56
C LEU A 126 -13.79 1.04 12.45
N HIS A 127 -13.34 2.19 11.97
CA HIS A 127 -13.30 3.42 12.76
C HIS A 127 -13.25 4.65 11.87
N GLY A 128 -14.45 5.15 11.50
CA GLY A 128 -14.67 6.46 10.88
C GLY A 128 -13.85 6.73 9.62
N GLU A 129 -13.41 5.69 8.89
CA GLU A 129 -12.60 5.85 7.68
C GLU A 129 -13.35 6.66 6.62
N VAL A 130 -12.66 7.64 6.03
CA VAL A 130 -13.22 8.47 4.96
C VAL A 130 -12.70 7.98 3.62
N SER A 131 -13.60 7.72 2.69
CA SER A 131 -13.25 7.44 1.30
C SER A 131 -13.88 8.49 0.39
N ALA A 132 -13.09 9.06 -0.50
CA ALA A 132 -13.55 10.05 -1.46
C ALA A 132 -12.86 9.91 -2.82
N VAL A 133 -13.53 10.41 -3.84
CA VAL A 133 -12.99 10.56 -5.19
C VAL A 133 -13.03 12.04 -5.57
N THR A 134 -11.96 12.54 -6.19
CA THR A 134 -11.94 13.88 -6.77
C THR A 134 -11.92 13.78 -8.29
N VAL A 135 -12.74 14.60 -8.95
CA VAL A 135 -12.77 14.77 -10.40
C VAL A 135 -12.73 16.27 -10.68
N ASP A 136 -11.65 16.74 -11.30
CA ASP A 136 -11.46 18.17 -11.64
C ASP A 136 -11.79 19.12 -10.46
N GLY A 137 -11.24 18.82 -9.27
CA GLY A 137 -11.47 19.57 -8.04
C GLY A 137 -12.82 19.32 -7.35
N THR A 138 -13.80 18.69 -8.01
CA THR A 138 -15.06 18.29 -7.39
C THR A 138 -14.84 17.07 -6.50
N ARG A 139 -15.13 17.20 -5.20
CA ARG A 139 -15.02 16.11 -4.24
C ARG A 139 -16.33 15.33 -4.13
N ILE A 140 -16.22 14.02 -4.21
CA ILE A 140 -17.31 13.05 -4.05
C ILE A 140 -16.99 12.17 -2.86
N ASP A 141 -17.71 12.32 -1.75
CA ASP A 141 -17.57 11.47 -0.58
C ASP A 141 -18.37 10.18 -0.78
N LEU A 142 -17.70 9.03 -0.59
CA LEU A 142 -18.33 7.71 -0.58
C LEU A 142 -18.70 7.38 0.87
N ALA A 143 -19.85 7.90 1.29
CA ALA A 143 -20.22 8.09 2.69
C ALA A 143 -20.79 6.83 3.40
N ALA A 144 -20.87 5.69 2.71
CA ALA A 144 -21.24 4.41 3.31
C ALA A 144 -20.51 3.23 2.65
N PRO A 145 -20.44 2.05 3.31
CA PRO A 145 -20.06 0.81 2.65
C PRO A 145 -20.97 0.56 1.45
N GLY A 146 -20.40 0.05 0.36
CA GLY A 146 -21.16 -0.06 -0.87
C GLY A 146 -20.34 -0.21 -2.13
N ARG A 147 -21.04 -0.08 -3.26
CA ARG A 147 -20.48 -0.21 -4.60
C ARG A 147 -20.83 1.03 -5.40
N TYR A 148 -19.81 1.63 -5.97
CA TYR A 148 -19.87 2.92 -6.62
C TYR A 148 -19.17 2.84 -7.98
N ARG A 149 -19.64 3.62 -8.95
CA ARG A 149 -18.89 3.95 -10.16
C ARG A 149 -18.81 5.46 -10.29
N ILE A 150 -17.61 5.96 -10.53
CA ILE A 150 -17.35 7.37 -10.83
C ILE A 150 -16.79 7.41 -12.25
N ASP A 151 -17.44 8.18 -13.12
CA ASP A 151 -16.97 8.43 -14.48
C ASP A 151 -16.54 9.89 -14.59
N ALA A 152 -15.35 10.12 -15.13
CA ALA A 152 -14.77 11.44 -15.37
C ALA A 152 -14.65 11.67 -16.89
N GLY A 153 -15.43 12.62 -17.41
CA GLY A 153 -15.42 13.01 -18.81
C GLY A 153 -14.34 14.04 -19.12
N ASN A 154 -14.07 14.25 -20.41
CA ASN A 154 -13.18 15.32 -20.86
C ASN A 154 -13.80 16.69 -20.52
N GLY A 155 -13.03 17.56 -19.86
CA GLY A 155 -13.47 18.92 -19.52
C GLY A 155 -14.26 19.05 -18.21
N GLY A 156 -14.03 18.17 -17.22
CA GLY A 156 -14.51 18.36 -15.84
C GLY A 156 -15.94 17.87 -15.57
N GLN A 157 -16.56 17.17 -16.52
CA GLN A 157 -17.82 16.48 -16.31
C GLN A 157 -17.61 15.24 -15.43
N ALA A 158 -18.53 14.97 -14.53
CA ALA A 158 -18.46 13.81 -13.65
C ALA A 158 -19.81 13.11 -13.54
N ARG A 159 -19.79 11.80 -13.34
CA ARG A 159 -20.98 11.02 -12.98
C ARG A 159 -20.67 10.18 -11.76
N LEU A 160 -21.48 10.29 -10.71
CA LEU A 160 -21.49 9.34 -9.61
C LEU A 160 -22.68 8.39 -9.79
N THR A 161 -22.42 7.09 -9.82
CA THR A 161 -23.43 6.02 -9.81
C THR A 161 -23.29 5.23 -8.51
N VAL A 162 -24.36 5.14 -7.72
CA VAL A 162 -24.38 4.43 -6.44
C VAL A 162 -25.22 3.16 -6.61
N PHE A 163 -24.57 2.00 -6.76
CA PHE A 163 -25.28 0.73 -6.86
C PHE A 163 -25.81 0.25 -5.51
N SER A 164 -25.02 0.46 -4.47
CA SER A 164 -25.38 0.22 -3.07
C SER A 164 -24.58 1.16 -2.17
N GLY A 165 -25.16 1.59 -1.06
CA GLY A 165 -24.55 2.57 -0.16
C GLY A 165 -25.14 3.97 -0.35
N TYR A 166 -24.31 4.99 -0.14
CA TYR A 166 -24.71 6.39 -0.11
C TYR A 166 -23.49 7.28 -0.39
N GLY A 167 -23.64 8.25 -1.29
CA GLY A 167 -22.57 9.17 -1.66
C GLY A 167 -23.03 10.62 -1.69
N ASN A 168 -22.09 11.53 -1.46
CA ASN A 168 -22.35 12.97 -1.45
C ASN A 168 -21.38 13.68 -2.38
N VAL A 169 -21.90 14.49 -3.29
CA VAL A 169 -21.08 15.45 -4.03
C VAL A 169 -20.96 16.69 -3.15
N VAL A 170 -19.73 17.00 -2.73
CA VAL A 170 -19.45 18.16 -1.88
C VAL A 170 -19.58 19.40 -2.75
N THR A 171 -20.53 20.26 -2.38
CA THR A 171 -20.67 21.61 -2.94
C THR A 171 -20.62 22.61 -1.80
N GLY A 172 -20.30 23.88 -2.10
CA GLY A 172 -20.00 24.88 -1.08
C GLY A 172 -21.01 24.94 0.08
N ALA A 173 -22.30 25.20 -0.21
CA ALA A 173 -23.30 25.39 0.85
C ALA A 173 -24.14 24.14 1.15
N ASN A 174 -24.45 23.29 0.16
CA ASN A 174 -25.33 22.14 0.32
C ASN A 174 -24.82 20.93 -0.47
N PRO A 175 -24.50 19.79 0.16
CA PRO A 175 -24.08 18.61 -0.57
C PRO A 175 -25.22 18.06 -1.44
N ILE A 176 -24.88 17.50 -2.60
CA ILE A 176 -25.83 16.76 -3.43
C ILE A 176 -25.76 15.30 -2.98
N ASN A 177 -26.84 14.82 -2.38
CA ASN A 177 -26.94 13.48 -1.84
C ASN A 177 -27.40 12.49 -2.93
N VAL A 178 -26.74 11.33 -3.01
CA VAL A 178 -27.03 10.27 -3.99
C VAL A 178 -27.18 8.95 -3.25
N GLY A 179 -28.40 8.42 -3.23
CA GLY A 179 -28.73 7.17 -2.57
C GLY A 179 -28.51 5.94 -3.45
N SER A 180 -28.65 4.77 -2.82
CA SER A 180 -28.62 3.48 -3.50
C SER A 180 -29.60 3.41 -4.67
N GLY A 181 -29.13 2.88 -5.81
CA GLY A 181 -29.92 2.77 -7.03
C GLY A 181 -30.01 4.08 -7.84
N GLN A 182 -29.34 5.15 -7.42
CA GLN A 182 -29.34 6.43 -8.11
C GLN A 182 -27.99 6.73 -8.78
N ALA A 183 -28.04 7.60 -9.78
CA ALA A 183 -26.87 8.26 -10.33
C ALA A 183 -27.12 9.77 -10.42
N VAL A 184 -26.04 10.56 -10.37
CA VAL A 184 -26.06 11.99 -10.66
C VAL A 184 -25.00 12.31 -11.71
N LEU A 185 -25.40 13.10 -12.71
CA LEU A 185 -24.53 13.66 -13.74
C LEU A 185 -24.27 15.12 -13.38
N LEU A 186 -23.00 15.50 -13.44
CA LEU A 186 -22.50 16.82 -13.08
C LEU A 186 -21.84 17.43 -14.32
N GLY A 187 -22.33 18.60 -14.73
CA GLY A 187 -21.62 19.43 -15.69
C GLY A 187 -20.34 20.00 -15.10
N ALA A 188 -19.39 20.39 -15.96
CA ALA A 188 -18.14 21.04 -15.57
C ALA A 188 -18.41 22.21 -14.62
N GLY A 189 -17.63 22.31 -13.54
CA GLY A 189 -17.80 23.34 -12.51
C GLY A 189 -19.20 23.37 -11.86
N LEU A 190 -19.92 22.25 -11.85
CA LEU A 190 -21.31 22.13 -11.36
C LEU A 190 -22.32 23.02 -12.12
N SER A 191 -22.06 23.31 -13.39
CA SER A 191 -22.97 24.09 -14.26
C SER A 191 -24.33 23.44 -14.49
N SER A 192 -24.43 22.12 -14.31
CA SER A 192 -25.70 21.38 -14.35
C SER A 192 -25.63 20.17 -13.44
N VAL A 193 -26.79 19.75 -12.93
CA VAL A 193 -26.98 18.58 -12.08
C VAL A 193 -28.22 17.84 -12.56
N ALA A 194 -28.08 16.57 -12.92
CA ALA A 194 -29.20 15.74 -13.37
C ALA A 194 -29.16 14.37 -12.67
N PHE A 195 -30.32 13.92 -12.17
CA PHE A 195 -30.46 12.62 -11.53
C PHE A 195 -30.98 11.57 -12.51
N GLU A 196 -30.45 10.36 -12.39
CA GLU A 196 -30.83 9.18 -13.17
C GLU A 196 -30.96 7.96 -12.26
N GLN A 197 -31.53 6.89 -12.80
CA GLN A 197 -31.43 5.56 -12.18
C GLN A 197 -30.03 4.99 -12.42
N ALA A 198 -29.49 4.29 -11.43
CA ALA A 198 -28.22 3.59 -11.58
C ALA A 198 -28.36 2.48 -12.62
N SER A 199 -27.40 2.43 -13.55
CA SER A 199 -27.32 1.41 -14.59
C SER A 199 -25.94 0.76 -14.62
N SER A 200 -25.91 -0.57 -14.68
CA SER A 200 -24.68 -1.35 -14.76
C SER A 200 -24.13 -1.37 -16.19
N THR A 201 -22.81 -1.32 -16.30
CA THR A 201 -22.08 -1.55 -17.56
C THR A 201 -21.39 -2.91 -17.56
N ALA A 202 -20.80 -3.30 -18.69
CA ALA A 202 -19.95 -4.48 -18.77
C ALA A 202 -18.75 -4.42 -17.80
N PHE A 203 -18.24 -3.22 -17.52
CA PHE A 203 -17.17 -3.02 -16.53
C PHE A 203 -17.65 -3.36 -15.10
N ASP A 204 -18.86 -2.92 -14.74
CA ASP A 204 -19.45 -3.21 -13.42
C ASP A 204 -19.77 -4.70 -13.25
N GLN A 205 -20.24 -5.36 -14.30
CA GLN A 205 -20.49 -6.81 -14.29
C GLN A 205 -19.20 -7.61 -14.13
N TRP A 206 -18.14 -7.22 -14.82
CA TRP A 206 -16.82 -7.81 -14.63
C TRP A 206 -16.29 -7.59 -13.20
N ALA A 207 -16.42 -6.37 -12.66
CA ALA A 207 -16.00 -6.06 -11.29
C ALA A 207 -16.77 -6.90 -10.27
N LEU A 208 -18.09 -7.06 -10.45
CA LEU A 208 -18.92 -7.89 -9.59
C LEU A 208 -18.49 -9.36 -9.60
N ALA A 209 -18.20 -9.92 -10.78
CA ALA A 209 -17.70 -11.29 -10.89
C ALA A 209 -16.33 -11.48 -10.19
N ARG A 210 -15.55 -10.41 -10.03
CA ARG A 210 -14.31 -10.44 -9.22
C ARG A 210 -14.61 -10.41 -7.73
N ASP A 211 -15.53 -9.57 -7.28
CA ASP A 211 -15.91 -9.49 -5.86
C ASP A 211 -16.38 -10.85 -5.31
N ASP A 212 -17.07 -11.64 -6.15
CA ASP A 212 -17.59 -12.96 -5.79
C ASP A 212 -16.51 -13.95 -5.35
N ARG A 213 -15.28 -13.79 -5.85
CA ARG A 213 -14.12 -14.61 -5.45
C ARG A 213 -13.69 -14.36 -4.00
N TYR A 214 -14.01 -13.19 -3.45
CA TYR A 214 -13.54 -12.75 -2.14
C TYR A 214 -14.69 -12.57 -1.13
N ARG A 215 -15.91 -13.07 -1.43
CA ARG A 215 -17.05 -12.95 -0.49
C ARG A 215 -16.87 -13.78 0.79
N ASN A 216 -16.15 -14.89 0.73
CA ASN A 216 -16.02 -15.87 1.82
C ASN A 216 -14.56 -16.12 2.22
N VAL A 217 -13.80 -15.05 2.50
CA VAL A 217 -12.40 -15.15 2.95
C VAL A 217 -12.33 -15.78 4.34
N GLN A 218 -11.93 -17.05 4.41
CA GLN A 218 -11.71 -17.80 5.65
C GLN A 218 -10.49 -17.28 6.40
N SER A 219 -9.51 -16.72 5.69
CA SER A 219 -8.32 -16.11 6.30
C SER A 219 -8.63 -14.97 7.27
N ALA A 220 -9.83 -14.38 7.21
CA ALA A 220 -10.30 -13.38 8.15
C ALA A 220 -10.40 -13.88 9.62
N GLN A 221 -10.39 -15.20 9.85
CA GLN A 221 -10.33 -15.77 11.21
C GLN A 221 -8.92 -15.75 11.82
N TYR A 222 -7.88 -15.66 10.97
CA TYR A 222 -6.48 -15.70 11.39
C TYR A 222 -5.82 -14.32 11.33
N VAL A 223 -6.20 -13.50 10.34
CA VAL A 223 -5.65 -12.16 10.13
C VAL A 223 -6.76 -11.15 9.89
N SER A 224 -6.50 -9.89 10.21
CA SER A 224 -7.47 -8.82 9.98
C SER A 224 -7.77 -8.65 8.48
N PRO A 225 -9.03 -8.40 8.08
CA PRO A 225 -9.38 -7.98 6.72
C PRO A 225 -8.67 -6.71 6.24
N TYR A 226 -8.09 -5.92 7.17
CA TYR A 226 -7.29 -4.74 6.85
C TYR A 226 -5.84 -5.07 6.47
N MET A 227 -5.43 -6.33 6.59
CA MET A 227 -4.19 -6.81 6.03
C MET A 227 -4.34 -6.93 4.51
N THR A 228 -3.86 -5.93 3.76
CA THR A 228 -3.87 -5.94 2.30
C THR A 228 -3.27 -7.25 1.77
N GLY A 229 -3.95 -7.92 0.83
CA GLY A 229 -3.49 -9.16 0.22
C GLY A 229 -3.91 -10.44 0.96
N SER A 230 -4.55 -10.32 2.13
CA SER A 230 -5.04 -11.48 2.88
C SER A 230 -6.13 -12.27 2.14
N GLU A 231 -6.82 -11.62 1.19
CA GLU A 231 -7.88 -12.24 0.39
C GLU A 231 -7.41 -13.38 -0.53
N GLU A 232 -6.10 -13.45 -0.82
CA GLU A 232 -5.52 -14.50 -1.67
C GLU A 232 -5.08 -15.74 -0.88
N LEU A 233 -4.91 -15.63 0.44
CA LEU A 233 -4.24 -16.66 1.24
C LEU A 233 -4.97 -18.01 1.21
N ASP A 234 -6.31 -17.99 1.22
CA ASP A 234 -7.12 -19.22 1.15
C ASP A 234 -6.97 -19.94 -0.20
N THR A 235 -6.71 -19.18 -1.27
CA THR A 235 -6.57 -19.73 -2.63
C THR A 235 -5.23 -20.44 -2.81
N TYR A 236 -4.17 -20.01 -2.12
CA TYR A 236 -2.79 -20.44 -2.40
C TYR A 236 -2.09 -21.19 -1.28
N GLY A 237 -2.66 -21.25 -0.09
CA GLY A 237 -2.03 -21.94 1.03
C GLY A 237 -3.03 -22.46 2.04
N ASP A 238 -2.50 -23.00 3.12
CA ASP A 238 -3.26 -23.60 4.21
C ASP A 238 -2.78 -23.04 5.55
N TRP A 239 -3.72 -22.87 6.47
CA TRP A 239 -3.43 -22.51 7.86
C TRP A 239 -3.23 -23.76 8.69
N ILE A 240 -2.11 -23.83 9.42
CA ILE A 240 -1.73 -24.96 10.27
C ILE A 240 -1.51 -24.44 11.69
N PRO A 241 -2.14 -25.04 12.71
CA PRO A 241 -1.84 -24.72 14.09
C PRO A 241 -0.46 -25.27 14.48
N ASP A 242 0.38 -24.42 15.07
CA ASP A 242 1.68 -24.77 15.62
C ASP A 242 1.79 -24.32 17.08
N ALA A 243 2.33 -25.19 17.93
CA ALA A 243 2.41 -24.96 19.38
C ALA A 243 3.33 -23.79 19.76
N ASN A 244 4.30 -23.46 18.92
CA ASN A 244 5.30 -22.42 19.17
C ASN A 244 4.95 -21.10 18.48
N TYR A 245 4.29 -21.16 17.32
CA TYR A 245 4.07 -20.02 16.44
C TYR A 245 2.61 -19.59 16.27
N GLY A 246 1.68 -20.32 16.90
CA GLY A 246 0.24 -20.11 16.71
C GLY A 246 -0.21 -20.63 15.34
N ASN A 247 -1.17 -19.96 14.71
CA ASN A 247 -1.59 -20.34 13.35
C ASN A 247 -0.57 -19.80 12.34
N VAL A 248 0.08 -20.71 11.63
CA VAL A 248 1.00 -20.40 10.55
C VAL A 248 0.36 -20.70 9.20
N TRP A 249 0.66 -19.89 8.20
CA TRP A 249 0.21 -20.13 6.83
C TRP A 249 1.33 -20.76 6.02
N VAL A 250 1.00 -21.76 5.21
CA VAL A 250 1.97 -22.45 4.36
C VAL A 250 1.52 -22.40 2.90
N PRO A 251 2.36 -21.91 1.97
CA PRO A 251 2.01 -21.93 0.55
C PRO A 251 1.96 -23.39 0.05
N ARG A 252 0.91 -23.73 -0.71
CA ARG A 252 0.70 -25.09 -1.24
C ARG A 252 1.68 -25.44 -2.35
N VAL A 253 1.98 -24.49 -3.24
CA VAL A 253 2.80 -24.72 -4.43
C VAL A 253 3.90 -23.67 -4.52
N VAL A 254 5.13 -24.11 -4.32
CA VAL A 254 6.35 -23.33 -4.53
C VAL A 254 7.42 -24.19 -5.22
N PRO A 255 8.36 -23.59 -5.97
CA PRO A 255 9.48 -24.34 -6.56
C PRO A 255 10.33 -25.06 -5.52
N THR A 256 11.02 -26.14 -5.93
CA THR A 256 12.03 -26.78 -5.08
C THR A 256 13.13 -25.78 -4.70
N GLY A 257 13.51 -25.75 -3.41
CA GLY A 257 14.51 -24.80 -2.91
C GLY A 257 14.02 -23.35 -2.83
N TRP A 258 12.71 -23.12 -2.95
CA TRP A 258 12.11 -21.80 -2.75
C TRP A 258 12.36 -21.28 -1.34
N ALA A 259 12.59 -19.97 -1.26
CA ALA A 259 12.67 -19.22 -0.03
C ALA A 259 11.98 -17.86 -0.20
N PRO A 260 11.48 -17.24 0.87
CA PRO A 260 10.96 -15.89 0.84
C PRO A 260 12.00 -14.90 0.30
N TYR A 261 11.54 -13.89 -0.45
CA TYR A 261 12.32 -12.78 -1.00
C TYR A 261 13.31 -13.21 -2.09
N ARG A 262 12.96 -14.28 -2.82
CA ARG A 262 13.77 -14.81 -3.94
C ARG A 262 13.07 -14.72 -5.29
N SER A 263 11.74 -14.79 -5.30
CA SER A 263 10.88 -14.80 -6.49
C SER A 263 10.16 -13.46 -6.69
N GLY A 264 10.92 -12.44 -7.10
CA GLY A 264 10.40 -11.08 -7.23
C GLY A 264 11.52 -10.10 -7.58
N GLN A 265 11.32 -8.84 -7.25
CA GLN A 265 12.29 -7.77 -7.50
C GLN A 265 12.19 -6.67 -6.45
N TRP A 266 13.28 -5.91 -6.28
CA TRP A 266 13.29 -4.71 -5.46
C TRP A 266 12.90 -3.50 -6.29
N ARG A 267 11.89 -2.75 -5.82
CA ARG A 267 11.48 -1.47 -6.39
C ARG A 267 11.69 -0.36 -5.38
N TRP A 268 12.03 0.83 -5.86
CA TRP A 268 12.11 2.00 -4.99
C TRP A 268 10.71 2.63 -4.86
N VAL A 269 10.20 2.76 -3.63
CA VAL A 269 8.88 3.31 -3.33
C VAL A 269 8.99 4.29 -2.18
N ARG A 270 8.73 5.58 -2.42
CA ARG A 270 8.72 6.59 -1.35
C ARG A 270 7.48 6.43 -0.44
N PRO A 271 7.59 6.75 0.87
CA PRO A 271 8.80 7.18 1.58
C PRO A 271 9.68 6.01 2.08
N TRP A 272 9.31 4.76 1.81
CA TRP A 272 9.96 3.58 2.39
C TRP A 272 11.30 3.17 1.75
N GLY A 273 11.59 3.63 0.53
CA GLY A 273 12.78 3.23 -0.22
C GLY A 273 12.63 1.83 -0.82
N TRP A 274 13.64 0.98 -0.65
CA TRP A 274 13.65 -0.37 -1.24
C TRP A 274 12.54 -1.25 -0.70
N THR A 275 11.66 -1.64 -1.61
CA THR A 275 10.42 -2.35 -1.35
C THR A 275 10.39 -3.63 -2.17
N TRP A 276 10.06 -4.74 -1.53
CA TRP A 276 9.94 -6.03 -2.21
C TRP A 276 8.64 -6.07 -3.01
N VAL A 277 8.70 -6.49 -4.28
CA VAL A 277 7.53 -6.82 -5.08
C VAL A 277 7.63 -8.29 -5.46
N ASP A 278 6.82 -9.11 -4.81
CA ASP A 278 6.79 -10.56 -5.04
C ASP A 278 5.98 -10.90 -6.30
N GLN A 279 6.43 -11.88 -7.08
CA GLN A 279 5.73 -12.28 -8.30
C GLN A 279 4.51 -13.18 -8.05
N ALA A 280 4.42 -13.82 -6.87
CA ALA A 280 3.33 -14.73 -6.56
C ALA A 280 2.07 -13.93 -6.19
N PRO A 281 0.86 -14.25 -6.72
CA PRO A 281 -0.35 -13.45 -6.45
C PRO A 281 -0.71 -13.27 -4.97
N TRP A 282 -0.36 -14.27 -4.13
CA TRP A 282 -0.55 -14.26 -2.68
C TRP A 282 0.54 -13.52 -1.91
N GLY A 283 1.62 -13.12 -2.59
CA GLY A 283 2.85 -12.61 -1.99
C GLY A 283 2.76 -11.21 -1.40
N TYR A 284 1.63 -10.51 -1.44
CA TYR A 284 1.60 -9.18 -0.80
C TYR A 284 1.56 -9.28 0.72
N ALA A 285 0.59 -10.01 1.30
CA ALA A 285 0.45 -10.06 2.75
C ALA A 285 1.69 -10.68 3.45
N PRO A 286 2.18 -11.87 3.04
CA PRO A 286 3.27 -12.54 3.75
C PRO A 286 4.64 -11.85 3.68
N PHE A 287 4.82 -10.89 2.77
CA PHE A 287 6.09 -10.20 2.54
C PHE A 287 6.13 -8.79 3.13
N HIS A 288 4.96 -8.24 3.48
CA HIS A 288 4.84 -6.89 4.05
C HIS A 288 4.31 -6.89 5.50
N TYR A 289 3.87 -8.05 6.00
CA TYR A 289 3.40 -8.27 7.37
C TYR A 289 4.01 -9.55 7.94
N GLY A 290 4.03 -9.70 9.27
CA GLY A 290 4.43 -10.95 9.95
C GLY A 290 5.91 -11.31 9.81
N ARG A 291 6.24 -12.59 9.97
CA ARG A 291 7.61 -13.13 9.89
C ARG A 291 7.60 -14.50 9.22
N TRP A 292 8.77 -14.98 8.80
CA TRP A 292 8.91 -16.31 8.20
C TRP A 292 9.63 -17.25 9.15
N VAL A 293 9.27 -18.54 9.12
CA VAL A 293 9.92 -19.59 9.90
C VAL A 293 9.99 -20.88 9.09
N THR A 294 10.95 -21.73 9.38
CA THR A 294 11.02 -23.08 8.79
C THR A 294 10.49 -24.13 9.76
N ILE A 295 9.43 -24.84 9.37
CA ILE A 295 8.82 -25.96 10.12
C ILE A 295 8.87 -27.18 9.19
N ASP A 296 9.43 -28.30 9.67
CA ASP A 296 9.63 -29.53 8.89
C ASP A 296 10.24 -29.29 7.51
N ASN A 297 11.27 -28.43 7.47
CA ASN A 297 12.00 -28.05 6.26
C ASN A 297 11.16 -27.32 5.19
N ARG A 298 10.01 -26.74 5.59
CA ARG A 298 9.17 -25.87 4.75
C ARG A 298 9.07 -24.47 5.34
N TRP A 299 9.07 -23.47 4.47
CA TRP A 299 8.82 -22.08 4.84
C TRP A 299 7.34 -21.88 5.16
N CYS A 300 7.08 -21.38 6.36
CA CYS A 300 5.77 -21.05 6.88
C CYS A 300 5.77 -19.57 7.30
N TRP A 301 4.70 -18.86 7.00
CA TRP A 301 4.51 -17.47 7.39
C TRP A 301 3.73 -17.40 8.70
N THR A 302 4.19 -16.58 9.65
CA THR A 302 3.46 -16.25 10.87
C THR A 302 3.03 -14.78 10.84
N PRO A 303 1.73 -14.47 10.88
CA PRO A 303 1.26 -13.08 10.95
C PRO A 303 1.54 -12.42 12.31
N GLY A 304 1.88 -13.21 13.33
CA GLY A 304 1.84 -12.79 14.74
C GLY A 304 0.41 -12.81 15.30
N GLY A 305 0.21 -12.11 16.42
CA GLY A 305 -1.13 -11.97 17.00
C GLY A 305 -2.08 -11.17 16.10
N HIS A 306 -3.37 -11.45 16.20
CA HIS A 306 -4.37 -10.70 15.43
C HIS A 306 -4.41 -9.22 15.85
N VAL A 307 -4.23 -8.31 14.89
CA VAL A 307 -4.30 -6.86 15.07
C VAL A 307 -5.31 -6.29 14.08
N ALA A 308 -6.24 -5.46 14.56
CA ALA A 308 -7.32 -4.91 13.74
C ALA A 308 -6.81 -4.08 12.54
N ARG A 309 -5.74 -3.29 12.72
CA ARG A 309 -5.09 -2.50 11.67
C ARG A 309 -3.57 -2.79 11.66
N PRO A 310 -3.12 -3.83 10.94
CA PRO A 310 -1.71 -4.23 10.93
C PRO A 310 -0.84 -3.19 10.21
N ILE A 311 0.30 -2.79 10.75
CA ILE A 311 1.15 -1.79 10.08
C ILE A 311 1.96 -2.46 8.96
N TRP A 312 1.98 -1.82 7.79
CA TRP A 312 2.69 -2.26 6.59
C TRP A 312 4.18 -1.88 6.63
N ALA A 313 5.05 -2.77 6.11
CA ALA A 313 6.48 -2.53 5.91
C ALA A 313 6.92 -2.90 4.48
N PRO A 314 7.93 -2.23 3.90
CA PRO A 314 8.37 -2.46 2.52
C PRO A 314 9.02 -3.82 2.29
N ALA A 315 9.62 -4.39 3.32
CA ALA A 315 10.09 -5.76 3.40
C ALA A 315 10.48 -6.06 4.85
N LEU A 316 10.32 -7.31 5.29
CA LEU A 316 10.73 -7.77 6.61
C LEU A 316 11.96 -8.67 6.47
N VAL A 317 13.08 -8.04 6.08
CA VAL A 317 14.38 -8.68 5.84
C VAL A 317 15.50 -8.04 6.66
N GLY A 318 16.56 -8.81 6.92
CA GLY A 318 17.85 -8.29 7.34
C GLY A 318 18.76 -8.13 6.12
N PHE A 319 19.17 -6.91 5.80
CA PHE A 319 20.15 -6.66 4.73
C PHE A 319 21.58 -6.99 5.20
N VAL A 320 22.37 -7.55 4.28
CA VAL A 320 23.76 -7.98 4.47
C VAL A 320 24.61 -7.55 3.27
N GLY A 321 25.89 -7.21 3.48
CA GLY A 321 26.82 -6.90 2.38
C GLY A 321 26.73 -5.48 1.77
N GLY A 322 26.11 -4.49 2.43
CA GLY A 322 26.02 -3.12 1.91
C GLY A 322 27.37 -2.41 1.72
N SER A 323 27.37 -1.23 1.08
CA SER A 323 28.52 -0.47 0.54
C SER A 323 29.74 -0.22 1.43
N ASN A 324 29.67 -0.55 2.73
CA ASN A 324 30.76 -0.45 3.69
C ASN A 324 31.33 -1.83 4.10
N VAL A 325 30.79 -2.92 3.58
CA VAL A 325 31.23 -4.29 3.81
C VAL A 325 31.76 -4.81 2.47
N ASN A 326 33.08 -4.94 2.37
CA ASN A 326 33.73 -5.65 1.27
C ASN A 326 33.43 -7.15 1.37
N VAL A 327 32.20 -7.58 1.06
CA VAL A 327 31.93 -8.98 0.68
C VAL A 327 32.27 -9.12 -0.80
N SER A 328 33.54 -8.87 -1.14
CA SER A 328 34.11 -9.08 -2.47
C SER A 328 34.63 -10.51 -2.66
N ILE A 329 34.40 -11.40 -1.68
CA ILE A 329 34.98 -12.73 -1.64
C ILE A 329 34.31 -13.63 -2.69
N GLY A 330 34.93 -13.72 -3.86
CA GLY A 330 34.64 -14.73 -4.90
C GLY A 330 33.75 -14.29 -6.06
N PHE A 331 33.19 -13.07 -6.05
CA PHE A 331 32.18 -12.63 -7.03
C PHE A 331 32.59 -11.45 -7.93
N GLY A 332 33.82 -10.93 -7.79
CA GLY A 332 34.38 -9.93 -8.71
C GLY A 332 33.75 -8.53 -8.65
N GLY A 333 32.94 -8.21 -7.64
CA GLY A 333 32.31 -6.89 -7.46
C GLY A 333 31.48 -6.78 -6.18
N PRO A 334 30.85 -5.61 -5.90
CA PRO A 334 30.01 -5.42 -4.71
C PRO A 334 28.74 -6.28 -4.78
N VAL A 335 28.42 -6.96 -3.69
CA VAL A 335 27.27 -7.87 -3.56
C VAL A 335 26.31 -7.32 -2.51
N VAL A 336 25.01 -7.31 -2.82
CA VAL A 336 23.96 -6.98 -1.87
C VAL A 336 23.21 -8.26 -1.54
N GLY A 337 23.04 -8.55 -0.26
CA GLY A 337 22.26 -9.69 0.18
C GLY A 337 21.21 -9.34 1.22
N TRP A 338 20.30 -10.27 1.44
CA TRP A 338 19.27 -10.18 2.45
C TRP A 338 18.79 -11.58 2.87
N TYR A 339 18.18 -11.67 4.04
CA TYR A 339 17.49 -12.87 4.52
C TYR A 339 16.16 -12.51 5.18
N PRO A 340 15.14 -13.39 5.14
CA PRO A 340 13.86 -13.14 5.79
C PRO A 340 13.99 -13.10 7.31
N LEU A 341 13.39 -12.12 7.97
CA LEU A 341 13.42 -12.02 9.44
C LEU A 341 12.61 -13.15 10.08
N ALA A 342 13.20 -13.77 11.11
CA ALA A 342 12.54 -14.79 11.93
C ALA A 342 11.58 -14.17 12.95
N PRO A 343 10.69 -14.97 13.58
CA PRO A 343 9.71 -14.47 14.55
C PRO A 343 10.30 -13.75 15.76
N TRP A 344 11.58 -13.95 16.08
CA TRP A 344 12.26 -13.26 17.19
C TRP A 344 13.23 -12.15 16.71
N ASP A 345 13.35 -11.96 15.39
CA ASP A 345 14.24 -10.95 14.84
C ASP A 345 13.56 -9.58 14.81
N ARG A 346 14.28 -8.58 15.30
CA ARG A 346 13.80 -7.19 15.31
C ARG A 346 13.93 -6.58 13.92
N TYR A 347 12.83 -6.03 13.42
CA TYR A 347 12.84 -5.17 12.24
C TYR A 347 13.47 -3.81 12.56
N ARG A 348 14.40 -3.38 11.72
CA ARG A 348 15.10 -2.09 11.82
C ARG A 348 14.95 -1.36 10.47
N PRO A 349 14.02 -0.39 10.35
CA PRO A 349 13.84 0.34 9.12
C PRO A 349 15.08 1.17 8.78
N HIS A 350 15.36 1.31 7.48
CA HIS A 350 16.46 2.12 6.95
C HIS A 350 15.99 3.50 6.44
N TYR A 351 14.68 3.74 6.42
CA TYR A 351 14.02 4.95 5.99
C TYR A 351 13.53 5.78 7.20
N PRO A 352 13.20 7.07 7.01
CA PRO A 352 12.64 7.90 8.07
C PRO A 352 11.40 7.28 8.71
N HIS A 353 11.37 7.22 10.03
CA HIS A 353 10.29 6.60 10.80
C HIS A 353 10.20 7.17 12.21
N ASN A 354 9.03 6.96 12.84
CA ASN A 354 8.81 7.25 14.26
C ASN A 354 8.88 5.98 15.12
N ASN A 355 9.04 6.16 16.44
CA ASN A 355 9.16 5.04 17.39
C ASN A 355 7.88 4.18 17.45
N ARG A 356 6.71 4.79 17.26
CA ARG A 356 5.43 4.09 17.28
C ARG A 356 5.34 3.06 16.15
N TYR A 357 5.72 3.44 14.93
CA TYR A 357 5.77 2.58 13.75
C TYR A 357 6.62 1.33 13.99
N VAL A 358 7.85 1.51 14.48
CA VAL A 358 8.77 0.39 14.75
C VAL A 358 8.30 -0.47 15.91
N THR A 359 7.72 0.12 16.95
CA THR A 359 7.19 -0.61 18.10
C THR A 359 6.08 -1.56 17.66
N VAL A 360 5.11 -1.08 16.87
CA VAL A 360 3.96 -1.89 16.45
C VAL A 360 4.36 -2.98 15.44
N ILE A 361 5.21 -2.70 14.45
CA ILE A 361 5.69 -3.76 13.52
C ILE A 361 6.42 -4.88 14.28
N ASN A 362 7.12 -4.52 15.35
CA ASN A 362 7.83 -5.47 16.20
C ASN A 362 6.96 -6.11 17.29
N GLN A 363 5.65 -5.82 17.37
CA GLN A 363 4.73 -6.57 18.25
C GLN A 363 4.53 -8.02 17.78
N THR A 364 4.82 -8.30 16.50
CA THR A 364 4.87 -9.66 15.95
C THR A 364 6.05 -10.49 16.48
N ILE A 365 6.94 -9.90 17.29
CA ILE A 365 8.09 -10.61 17.88
C ILE A 365 7.64 -11.59 18.96
N ILE A 366 8.09 -12.84 18.84
CA ILE A 366 8.01 -13.84 19.90
C ILE A 366 9.21 -13.66 20.84
N ASN A 367 8.97 -13.01 21.99
CA ASN A 367 10.03 -12.65 22.94
C ASN A 367 10.77 -13.85 23.54
N ASN A 368 10.12 -15.02 23.62
CA ASN A 368 10.69 -16.25 24.14
C ASN A 368 10.70 -17.31 23.03
N PRO A 369 11.78 -17.40 22.23
CA PRO A 369 11.88 -18.44 21.22
C PRO A 369 11.83 -19.83 21.89
N PRO A 370 11.25 -20.85 21.23
CA PRO A 370 11.22 -22.21 21.75
C PRO A 370 12.62 -22.69 22.16
N ARG A 371 12.71 -23.47 23.26
CA ARG A 371 14.00 -24.02 23.70
C ARG A 371 14.61 -24.86 22.57
N GLY A 372 15.83 -24.52 22.16
CA GLY A 372 16.54 -25.20 21.08
C GLY A 372 16.20 -24.70 19.66
N ALA A 373 15.33 -23.69 19.51
CA ALA A 373 15.16 -23.02 18.22
C ALA A 373 16.50 -22.42 17.77
N PRO A 374 17.02 -22.76 16.58
CA PRO A 374 18.30 -22.24 16.14
C PRO A 374 18.17 -20.72 15.97
N ARG A 375 18.96 -19.96 16.72
CA ARG A 375 19.22 -18.56 16.36
C ARG A 375 19.83 -18.60 14.94
N HIS A 376 19.29 -17.81 14.02
CA HIS A 376 19.77 -17.70 12.62
C HIS A 376 19.30 -18.76 11.59
N ARG A 377 18.32 -19.63 11.90
CA ARG A 377 17.83 -20.64 10.92
C ARG A 377 17.39 -20.03 9.58
N ASN A 378 16.83 -18.82 9.62
CA ASN A 378 16.35 -18.16 8.40
C ASN A 378 17.47 -17.65 7.48
N HIS A 379 18.73 -17.62 7.93
CA HIS A 379 19.83 -17.23 7.08
C HIS A 379 20.03 -18.24 5.92
N GLU A 380 19.56 -19.48 6.05
CA GLU A 380 19.51 -20.45 4.93
C GLU A 380 18.64 -19.96 3.76
N GLY A 381 17.70 -19.05 4.03
CA GLY A 381 16.90 -18.33 3.03
C GLY A 381 17.62 -17.14 2.41
N ALA A 382 18.90 -16.89 2.75
CA ALA A 382 19.63 -15.74 2.23
C ALA A 382 19.69 -15.75 0.71
N THR A 383 19.60 -14.55 0.14
CA THR A 383 19.74 -14.30 -1.29
C THR A 383 20.75 -13.19 -1.47
N MET A 384 21.58 -13.30 -2.51
CA MET A 384 22.63 -12.34 -2.84
C MET A 384 22.58 -12.03 -4.32
N VAL A 385 22.79 -10.78 -4.69
CA VAL A 385 22.84 -10.31 -6.08
C VAL A 385 23.98 -9.32 -6.28
N PRO A 386 24.51 -9.16 -7.51
CA PRO A 386 25.42 -8.07 -7.82
C PRO A 386 24.73 -6.72 -7.57
N GLY A 387 25.39 -5.81 -6.84
CA GLY A 387 24.84 -4.49 -6.50
C GLY A 387 24.29 -3.70 -7.70
N PRO A 388 25.02 -3.60 -8.82
CA PRO A 388 24.54 -2.91 -10.03
C PRO A 388 23.28 -3.52 -10.67
N ARG A 389 22.94 -4.77 -10.34
CA ARG A 389 21.79 -5.51 -10.89
C ARG A 389 20.67 -5.69 -9.86
N PHE A 390 20.70 -4.97 -8.74
CA PHE A 390 19.77 -5.12 -7.62
C PHE A 390 18.29 -4.89 -7.98
N ARG A 391 18.01 -4.07 -9.01
CA ARG A 391 16.66 -3.80 -9.53
C ARG A 391 16.12 -4.89 -10.47
N GLU A 392 16.98 -5.76 -10.98
CA GLU A 392 16.55 -6.82 -11.90
C GLU A 392 15.77 -7.91 -11.15
N PRO A 393 14.90 -8.67 -11.85
CA PRO A 393 14.25 -9.84 -11.26
C PRO A 393 15.27 -10.77 -10.61
N VAL A 394 15.12 -11.00 -9.31
CA VAL A 394 16.16 -11.64 -8.46
C VAL A 394 16.55 -13.01 -8.98
N MET A 395 15.57 -13.82 -9.43
CA MET A 395 15.82 -15.14 -10.00
C MET A 395 16.73 -15.13 -11.24
N LYS A 396 16.86 -14.00 -11.95
CA LYS A 396 17.75 -13.86 -13.11
C LYS A 396 19.20 -13.53 -12.73
N VAL A 397 19.42 -13.02 -11.51
CA VAL A 397 20.69 -12.41 -11.10
C VAL A 397 21.23 -12.94 -9.77
N ALA A 398 20.50 -13.84 -9.11
CA ALA A 398 20.88 -14.44 -7.84
C ALA A 398 22.20 -15.20 -7.94
N LEU A 399 23.07 -14.98 -6.96
CA LEU A 399 24.34 -15.65 -6.80
C LEU A 399 24.19 -16.87 -5.87
N PRO A 400 24.96 -17.95 -6.09
CA PRO A 400 25.02 -19.07 -5.14
C PRO A 400 25.50 -18.61 -3.77
N VAL A 401 24.72 -18.89 -2.71
CA VAL A 401 25.10 -18.59 -1.33
C VAL A 401 25.76 -19.83 -0.71
N ARG A 402 27.04 -19.72 -0.33
CA ARG A 402 27.74 -20.80 0.38
C ARG A 402 27.34 -20.80 1.86
N SER A 403 27.06 -21.97 2.42
CA SER A 403 26.63 -22.16 3.83
C SER A 403 27.59 -21.57 4.87
N SER A 404 28.90 -21.48 4.57
CA SER A 404 29.88 -20.84 5.46
C SER A 404 29.72 -19.33 5.57
N ALA A 405 29.16 -18.65 4.57
CA ALA A 405 28.93 -17.19 4.59
C ALA A 405 27.64 -16.80 5.35
N VAL A 406 26.81 -17.79 5.69
CA VAL A 406 25.47 -17.64 6.27
C VAL A 406 25.52 -17.48 7.81
N ALA A 407 26.52 -18.09 8.45
CA ALA A 407 26.68 -18.10 9.91
C ALA A 407 27.11 -16.75 10.50
N GLU A 408 27.71 -15.87 9.69
CA GLU A 408 28.24 -14.57 10.13
C GLU A 408 27.36 -13.37 9.72
N LEU A 409 26.19 -13.62 9.11
CA LEU A 409 25.28 -12.57 8.69
C LEU A 409 24.69 -11.85 9.91
N GLN A 410 25.22 -10.68 10.24
CA GLN A 410 24.53 -9.73 11.10
C GLN A 410 23.66 -8.82 10.25
N GLN A 411 22.63 -8.20 10.80
CA GLN A 411 21.95 -7.09 10.14
C GLN A 411 22.90 -5.88 10.15
N VAL A 412 23.89 -5.88 9.23
CA VAL A 412 25.07 -5.00 9.33
C VAL A 412 24.96 -3.71 8.51
N ALA A 413 24.04 -3.61 7.54
CA ALA A 413 24.03 -2.49 6.62
C ALA A 413 22.62 -2.04 6.22
N PRO A 414 22.40 -0.73 5.98
CA PRO A 414 21.27 -0.28 5.18
C PRO A 414 21.38 -0.91 3.77
N PRO A 415 20.26 -1.07 3.05
CA PRO A 415 20.32 -1.46 1.65
C PRO A 415 21.17 -0.46 0.84
N PRO A 416 21.65 -0.83 -0.37
CA PRO A 416 22.37 0.10 -1.23
C PRO A 416 21.56 1.40 -1.42
N ARG A 417 22.24 2.54 -1.63
CA ARG A 417 21.54 3.71 -2.17
C ARG A 417 20.96 3.39 -3.54
N ASN A 418 19.91 4.08 -3.95
CA ASN A 418 19.30 3.81 -5.23
C ASN A 418 20.32 4.03 -6.35
N ILE A 419 20.54 3.01 -7.17
CA ILE A 419 21.37 3.13 -8.36
C ILE A 419 20.38 3.34 -9.50
N SER A 420 20.41 4.54 -10.09
CA SER A 420 19.56 4.88 -11.23
C SER A 420 19.88 3.92 -12.39
N PRO A 421 18.86 3.35 -13.07
CA PRO A 421 19.12 2.51 -14.23
C PRO A 421 19.84 3.33 -15.29
N ILE A 422 20.85 2.74 -15.94
CA ILE A 422 21.52 3.34 -17.09
C ILE A 422 20.45 3.59 -18.17
N HIS A 423 20.08 4.85 -18.39
CA HIS A 423 19.05 5.24 -19.34
C HIS A 423 19.34 4.68 -20.74
N LYS A 424 18.40 3.91 -21.29
CA LYS A 424 18.29 3.68 -22.73
C LYS A 424 16.82 3.70 -23.15
N VAL A 425 16.48 4.77 -23.85
CA VAL A 425 15.71 4.87 -25.12
C VAL A 425 14.58 5.91 -25.09
N ALA A 426 14.75 6.86 -26.03
CA ALA A 426 13.83 7.69 -26.80
C ALA A 426 12.66 8.40 -26.09
N ASP A 427 12.78 9.74 -26.10
CA ASP A 427 11.66 10.67 -26.14
C ASP A 427 10.63 10.22 -27.18
N ASP A 428 9.43 9.87 -26.73
CA ASP A 428 8.21 10.11 -27.49
C ASP A 428 7.11 10.57 -26.53
N GLY A 429 6.92 11.89 -26.49
CA GLY A 429 5.61 12.53 -26.39
C GLY A 429 4.74 12.36 -25.14
N MET A 430 5.20 11.79 -24.02
CA MET A 430 4.40 11.72 -22.80
C MET A 430 4.66 12.92 -21.87
N VAL A 431 3.63 13.75 -21.78
CA VAL A 431 3.49 14.98 -20.96
C VAL A 431 4.12 14.86 -19.56
N ARG A 432 4.94 15.87 -19.22
CA ARG A 432 5.62 16.09 -17.93
C ARG A 432 4.62 16.30 -16.79
N ARG A 433 4.76 15.52 -15.70
CA ARG A 433 4.31 15.71 -14.30
C ARG A 433 2.84 16.18 -14.07
N PRO A 434 2.22 15.90 -12.90
CA PRO A 434 0.98 16.58 -12.49
C PRO A 434 1.18 18.08 -12.28
#